data_AF-A0A3B0VFU9-F1
#
_entry.id   AF-A0A3B0VFU9-F1
#
_cell.length_a   1.000
_cell.length_b   1.000
_cell.length_c   1.000
_cell.angle_alpha   90.00
_cell.angle_beta   90.00
_cell.angle_gamma   90.00
#
_symmetry.space_group_name_H-M   'P 1'
#
loop_
_entity.id
_entity.type
_entity.pdbx_description
1 polymer ?
#
loop_
_entity_poly.entity_id
_entity_poly.type
_entity_poly.pdbx_seq_one_letter_code
_entity_poly.pdbx_strand_id
1 'polypeptide(L)'
;MVEDQGLMDGGYIVETAKRNAKDLARYYKLDIKTAFYITFRLLFEARRSIAAIVGDYGAENWRKMSVPEKSAVCSEVVKGLLDKDKIEAFIEGRSKSLLSG
;
A
#
# COMPACT_ATOMS: atom_id res chain seq x y z
N MET A 1 18.84 -10.87 21.42
CA MET A 1 19.08 -10.70 19.97
C MET A 1 17.72 -10.49 19.35
N VAL A 2 17.35 -9.24 19.07
CA VAL A 2 16.09 -8.93 18.40
C VAL A 2 16.34 -9.23 16.93
N GLU A 3 15.66 -10.24 16.40
CA GLU A 3 15.72 -10.55 14.98
C GLU A 3 15.41 -9.27 14.20
N ASP A 4 16.38 -8.87 13.38
CA ASP A 4 16.25 -7.84 12.37
C ASP A 4 15.16 -8.33 11.42
N GLN A 5 13.90 -7.99 11.71
CA GLN A 5 12.76 -8.29 10.85
C GLN A 5 12.94 -7.47 9.59
N GLY A 6 13.64 -8.10 8.65
CA GLY A 6 13.98 -7.56 7.36
C GLY A 6 12.80 -6.82 6.76
N LEU A 7 13.10 -5.59 6.35
CA LEU A 7 12.41 -4.86 5.30
C LEU A 7 11.64 -5.84 4.41
N MET A 8 10.31 -5.90 4.51
CA MET A 8 9.46 -6.79 3.72
C MET A 8 9.99 -6.83 2.29
N ASP A 9 10.55 -7.95 1.82
CA ASP A 9 11.09 -7.98 0.46
C ASP A 9 9.96 -7.99 -0.58
N GLY A 10 10.30 -7.87 -1.86
CA GLY A 10 9.29 -7.89 -2.94
C GLY A 10 8.45 -9.17 -2.94
N GLY A 11 9.00 -10.30 -2.46
CA GLY A 11 8.32 -11.58 -2.36
C GLY A 11 7.20 -11.57 -1.31
N TYR A 12 7.47 -11.01 -0.13
CA TYR A 12 6.47 -10.89 0.94
C TYR A 12 5.24 -10.07 0.51
N ILE A 13 5.46 -8.96 -0.22
CA ILE A 13 4.37 -8.11 -0.72
C ILE A 13 3.50 -8.88 -1.72
N VAL A 14 4.12 -9.64 -2.62
CA VAL A 14 3.41 -10.43 -3.64
C VAL A 14 2.55 -11.51 -2.98
N GLU A 15 3.08 -12.27 -2.02
CA GLU A 15 2.31 -13.33 -1.36
C GLU A 15 1.17 -12.77 -0.49
N THR A 16 1.40 -11.65 0.19
CA THR A 16 0.36 -10.95 0.94
C THR A 16 -0.73 -10.41 0.00
N ALA A 17 -0.34 -9.83 -1.13
CA ALA A 17 -1.27 -9.36 -2.14
C ALA A 17 -2.14 -10.49 -2.71
N LYS A 18 -1.55 -11.66 -3.01
CA LYS A 18 -2.29 -12.86 -3.47
C LYS A 18 -3.33 -13.33 -2.45
N ARG A 19 -2.98 -13.32 -1.16
CA ARG A 19 -3.89 -13.70 -0.08
C ARG A 19 -5.08 -12.73 -0.01
N ASN A 20 -4.79 -11.43 0.10
CA ASN A 20 -5.81 -10.39 0.22
C ASN A 20 -6.68 -10.27 -1.04
N ALA A 21 -6.12 -10.59 -2.22
CA ALA A 21 -6.84 -10.56 -3.48
C ALA A 21 -8.01 -11.55 -3.51
N LYS A 22 -7.90 -12.71 -2.85
CA LYS A 22 -8.98 -13.70 -2.79
C LYS A 22 -10.19 -13.15 -2.04
N ASP A 23 -9.95 -12.50 -0.91
CA ASP A 23 -10.99 -11.92 -0.08
C ASP A 23 -11.64 -10.73 -0.78
N LEU A 24 -10.84 -9.85 -1.38
CA LEU A 24 -11.31 -8.71 -2.15
C LEU A 24 -12.14 -9.13 -3.37
N ALA A 25 -11.65 -10.14 -4.12
CA ALA A 25 -12.36 -10.70 -5.27
C ALA A 25 -13.73 -11.26 -4.87
N ARG A 26 -13.79 -12.00 -3.77
CA ARG A 26 -15.05 -12.57 -3.25
C ARG A 26 -16.02 -11.47 -2.81
N TYR A 27 -15.55 -10.49 -2.04
CA TYR A 27 -16.42 -9.46 -1.46
C TYR A 27 -17.01 -8.54 -2.53
N TYR A 28 -16.17 -8.08 -3.46
CA TYR A 28 -16.56 -7.11 -4.49
C TYR A 28 -16.91 -7.75 -5.85
N LYS A 29 -16.93 -9.08 -5.95
CA LYS A 29 -17.18 -9.83 -7.20
C LYS A 29 -16.24 -9.40 -8.34
N LEU A 30 -14.97 -9.15 -8.02
CA LEU A 30 -13.92 -8.82 -8.99
C LEU A 30 -13.24 -10.09 -9.51
N ASP A 31 -12.66 -10.04 -10.70
CA ASP A 31 -11.74 -11.10 -11.12
C ASP A 31 -10.45 -11.04 -10.27
N ILE A 32 -9.84 -12.22 -10.08
CA ILE A 32 -8.70 -12.36 -9.16
C ILE A 32 -7.47 -11.57 -9.59
N LYS A 33 -7.27 -11.32 -10.90
CA LYS A 33 -6.13 -10.55 -11.39
C LYS A 33 -6.31 -9.08 -11.05
N THR A 34 -7.51 -8.54 -11.28
CA THR A 34 -7.84 -7.16 -10.90
C THR A 34 -7.70 -6.96 -9.39
N ALA A 35 -8.27 -7.88 -8.59
CA ALA A 35 -8.12 -7.83 -7.14
C ALA A 35 -6.66 -7.90 -6.69
N PHE A 36 -5.83 -8.74 -7.32
CA PHE A 36 -4.39 -8.80 -7.07
C PHE A 36 -3.67 -7.49 -7.40
N TYR A 37 -3.94 -6.87 -8.54
CA TYR A 37 -3.29 -5.61 -8.89
C TYR A 37 -3.65 -4.48 -7.92
N ILE A 38 -4.92 -4.43 -7.49
CA ILE A 38 -5.37 -3.45 -6.48
C ILE A 38 -4.62 -3.69 -5.16
N THR A 39 -4.62 -4.92 -4.63
CA THR A 39 -3.97 -5.22 -3.35
C THR A 39 -2.46 -5.03 -3.40
N PHE A 40 -1.82 -5.50 -4.48
CA PHE A 40 -0.38 -5.33 -4.69
C PHE A 40 0.02 -3.86 -4.74
N ARG A 41 -0.73 -3.04 -5.49
CA ARG A 41 -0.43 -1.62 -5.61
C ARG A 41 -0.60 -0.88 -4.29
N LEU A 42 -1.68 -1.16 -3.56
CA LEU A 42 -1.91 -0.55 -2.24
C LEU A 42 -0.79 -0.88 -1.25
N LEU A 43 -0.37 -2.16 -1.16
CA LEU A 43 0.72 -2.57 -0.29
C LEU A 43 2.05 -1.93 -0.69
N PHE A 44 2.33 -1.87 -1.99
CA PHE A 44 3.55 -1.27 -2.52
C PHE A 44 3.63 0.24 -2.24
N GLU A 45 2.56 0.98 -2.51
CA GLU A 45 2.50 2.43 -2.29
C GLU A 45 2.48 2.79 -0.80
N ALA A 46 1.81 2.00 0.04
CA ALA A 46 1.86 2.17 1.49
C ALA A 46 3.29 2.02 2.01
N ARG A 47 3.99 0.97 1.60
CA ARG A 47 5.40 0.76 1.96
C ARG A 47 6.27 1.94 1.50
N ARG A 48 6.14 2.35 0.23
CA ARG A 48 6.93 3.45 -0.32
C ARG A 48 6.71 4.75 0.45
N SER A 49 5.45 5.05 0.78
CA SER A 49 5.08 6.27 1.50
C SER A 49 5.64 6.27 2.94
N ILE A 50 5.55 5.13 3.64
CA ILE A 50 6.14 5.00 4.98
C ILE A 50 7.66 5.10 4.93
N ALA A 51 8.31 4.45 3.96
CA ALA A 51 9.75 4.55 3.80
C ALA A 51 10.21 6.00 3.56
N ALA A 52 9.45 6.78 2.77
CA ALA A 52 9.72 8.20 2.58
C ALA A 52 9.58 9.00 3.88
N ILE A 53 8.48 8.81 4.62
CA ILE A 53 8.27 9.47 5.92
C ILE A 53 9.39 9.14 6.91
N VAL A 54 9.80 7.87 6.98
CA VAL A 54 10.92 7.43 7.84
C VAL A 54 12.23 8.08 7.41
N GLY A 55 12.45 8.22 6.10
CA GLY A 55 13.61 8.91 5.54
C GLY A 55 13.66 10.38 5.93
N ASP A 56 12.55 11.10 5.75
CA ASP A 56 12.45 12.54 6.01
C ASP A 56 12.45 12.86 7.51
N TYR A 57 11.75 12.06 8.32
CA TYR A 57 11.70 12.24 9.78
C TYR A 57 12.96 11.74 10.48
N GLY A 58 13.72 10.87 9.83
CA GLY A 58 14.92 10.21 10.35
C GLY A 58 14.59 8.90 11.07
N ALA A 59 15.32 7.83 10.71
CA ALA A 59 15.11 6.49 11.23
C ALA A 59 15.19 6.40 12.77
N GLU A 60 16.08 7.19 13.39
CA GLU A 60 16.24 7.24 14.85
C GLU A 60 15.04 7.90 15.54
N ASN A 61 14.44 8.92 14.94
CA ASN A 61 13.23 9.54 15.48
C ASN A 61 12.03 8.61 15.30
N TRP A 62 11.92 7.93 14.15
CA TRP A 62 10.92 6.90 13.95
C TRP A 62 11.04 5.76 14.97
N ARG A 63 12.27 5.30 15.27
CA ARG A 63 12.49 4.25 16.27
C ARG A 63 11.95 4.64 17.66
N LYS A 64 12.15 5.89 18.06
CA LYS A 64 11.69 6.44 19.35
C LYS A 64 10.17 6.59 19.46
N MET A 65 9.43 6.63 18.34
CA MET A 65 7.98 6.67 18.39
C MET A 65 7.40 5.40 19.01
N SER A 66 6.39 5.58 19.84
CA SER A 66 5.59 4.50 20.42
C SER A 66 4.79 3.76 19.35
N VAL A 67 4.32 2.56 19.70
CA VAL A 67 3.46 1.76 18.80
C VAL A 67 2.17 2.52 18.41
N PRO A 68 1.46 3.21 19.32
CA PRO A 68 0.29 4.02 18.95
C PRO A 68 0.61 5.13 17.94
N GLU A 69 1.73 5.83 18.10
CA GLU A 69 2.12 6.91 17.18
C GLU A 69 2.47 6.38 15.79
N LYS A 70 3.22 5.28 15.72
CA LYS A 70 3.51 4.60 14.44
C LYS A 70 2.23 4.13 13.77
N SER A 71 1.29 3.57 14.54
CA SER A 71 -0.02 3.14 14.05
C SER A 71 -0.84 4.29 13.49
N ALA A 72 -0.84 5.45 14.15
CA ALA A 72 -1.51 6.65 13.69
C ALA A 72 -0.95 7.12 12.33
N VAL A 73 0.37 7.18 12.19
CA VAL A 73 1.01 7.56 10.91
C VAL A 73 0.67 6.56 9.80
N CYS A 74 0.78 5.25 10.07
CA CYS A 74 0.40 4.23 9.10
C CYS A 74 -1.08 4.34 8.69
N SER A 75 -1.96 4.65 9.64
CA SER A 75 -3.39 4.82 9.37
C SER A 75 -3.67 6.01 8.45
N GLU A 76 -3.01 7.15 8.67
CA GLU A 76 -3.17 8.34 7.82
C GLU A 76 -2.63 8.10 6.40
N VAL A 77 -1.50 7.38 6.27
CA VAL A 77 -0.99 6.96 4.95
C VAL A 77 -1.99 6.09 4.21
N VAL A 78 -2.54 5.06 4.88
CA VAL A 78 -3.52 4.15 4.26
C VAL A 78 -4.80 4.89 3.86
N LYS A 79 -5.32 5.77 4.72
CA LYS A 79 -6.49 6.62 4.38
C LYS A 79 -6.22 7.46 3.14
N GLY A 80 -5.05 8.09 3.04
CA GLY A 80 -4.68 8.90 1.88
C GLY A 80 -4.53 8.10 0.57
N LEU A 81 -4.21 6.81 0.66
CA LEU A 81 -4.13 5.90 -0.50
C LEU A 81 -5.50 5.34 -0.92
N LEU A 82 -6.46 5.30 0.00
CA LEU A 82 -7.84 4.90 -0.24
C LEU A 82 -8.76 6.08 -0.56
N ASP A 83 -8.18 7.26 -0.75
CA ASP A 83 -8.88 8.46 -1.16
C ASP A 83 -9.58 8.22 -2.51
N LYS A 84 -10.90 8.13 -2.44
CA LYS A 84 -11.78 7.80 -3.58
C LYS A 84 -11.54 8.75 -4.75
N ASP A 85 -11.40 10.05 -4.47
CA ASP A 85 -11.27 11.07 -5.51
C ASP A 85 -9.92 10.91 -6.23
N LYS A 86 -8.86 10.54 -5.50
CA LYS A 86 -7.55 10.25 -6.11
C LYS A 86 -7.58 8.96 -6.94
N ILE A 87 -8.31 7.94 -6.49
CA ILE A 87 -8.47 6.68 -7.22
C ILE A 87 -9.28 6.93 -8.51
N GLU A 88 -10.38 7.67 -8.43
CA GLU A 88 -11.21 8.03 -9.58
C GLU A 88 -10.43 8.89 -10.58
N ALA A 89 -9.75 9.95 -10.13
CA ALA A 89 -8.91 10.79 -10.99
C ALA A 89 -7.80 10.00 -11.72
N PHE A 90 -7.21 8.99 -11.05
CA PHE A 90 -6.24 8.10 -11.67
C PHE A 90 -6.85 7.18 -12.74
N ILE A 91 -8.02 6.60 -12.46
CA ILE A 91 -8.75 5.76 -13.42
C ILE A 91 -9.12 6.58 -14.65
N GLU A 92 -9.63 7.80 -14.46
CA GLU A 92 -9.97 8.74 -15.54
C GLU A 92 -8.73 9.19 -16.34
N GLY A 93 -7.62 9.45 -15.65
CA GLY A 93 -6.34 9.82 -16.28
C GLY A 93 -5.73 8.70 -17.13
N ARG A 94 -5.87 7.44 -16.72
CA ARG A 94 -5.44 6.27 -17.53
C ARG A 94 -6.42 5.89 -18.63
N SER A 95 -7.73 6.04 -18.41
CA SER A 95 -8.76 5.89 -19.44
C SER A 95 -8.43 6.73 -20.67
N LYS A 96 -8.06 8.00 -20.44
CA LYS A 96 -7.63 8.91 -21.51
C LYS A 96 -6.38 8.44 -22.26
N SER A 97 -5.40 7.82 -21.57
CA SER A 97 -4.18 7.34 -22.22
C SER A 97 -4.35 5.99 -22.94
N LEU A 98 -5.36 5.20 -22.59
CA LEU A 98 -5.67 3.91 -23.22
C LEU A 98 -6.56 4.04 -24.46
N LEU A 99 -7.31 5.15 -24.59
CA LEU A 99 -8.17 5.44 -25.74
C LEU A 99 -7.45 6.22 -26.86
N SER A 100 -6.21 6.63 -26.62
CA SER A 100 -5.35 7.33 -27.58
C SER A 100 -4.24 6.44 -28.15
N GLY A 101 -4.39 5.12 -28.06
CA GLY A 101 -3.46 4.11 -28.61
C GLY A 101 -4.07 3.36 -29.78
#